data_AF-A0A3D5EWN8-F1
#
_entry.id   AF-A0A3D5EWN8-F1
#
_cell.length_a   1.000
_cell.length_b   1.000
_cell.length_c   1.000
_cell.angle_alpha   90.00
_cell.angle_beta   90.00
_cell.angle_gamma   90.00
#
_symmetry.space_group_name_H-M   'P 1'
#
loop_
_entity.id
_entity.type
_entity.pdbx_description
1 polymer ?
#
loop_
_entity_poly.entity_id
_entity_poly.type
_entity_poly.pdbx_seq_one_letter_code
_entity_poly.pdbx_strand_id
1 'polypeptide(L)'
;MNAQLPPALIDLLPADCRATAELLNRGCACISVDHESLRRELAASDRGAPVDEWLASRPHLFADSMVFVSEVHLERMARTIAAVERVVALPAYRQRVLAYAPAVAQHSPAAAGVFLGYDFHLGPQGPQLIEINSNAGGALLNSRLLRAQRACCVPVAQMMPPSVPLERCFLDMFRNEWRLAQPAAAAVRPLARVAIVDEAPAEQYLAPEFELFRQLFAANGIEALVADAAELSYDGERLRCRGEVVDLVYNRLTDFALAEPGNDSLLQA
;
A
#
# COMPACT_ATOMS: atom_id res chain seq x y z
N MET A 1 21.02 34.55 -43.14
CA MET A 1 20.41 34.51 -41.79
C MET A 1 19.82 33.12 -41.58
N ASN A 2 20.63 32.18 -41.08
CA ASN A 2 20.12 30.89 -40.61
C ASN A 2 19.85 31.04 -39.11
N ALA A 3 18.60 31.30 -38.74
CA ALA A 3 18.18 31.14 -37.36
C ALA A 3 18.12 29.63 -37.10
N GLN A 4 19.14 29.09 -36.43
CA GLN A 4 19.07 27.75 -35.85
C GLN A 4 17.86 27.73 -34.92
N LEU A 5 16.90 26.87 -35.21
CA LEU A 5 15.82 26.53 -34.30
C LEU A 5 16.45 26.10 -32.96
N PRO A 6 15.94 26.56 -31.81
CA PRO A 6 16.46 26.13 -30.53
C PRO A 6 16.34 24.60 -30.42
N PRO A 7 17.33 23.91 -29.82
CA PRO A 7 17.26 22.47 -29.60
C PRO A 7 15.96 22.13 -28.87
N ALA A 8 15.36 20.99 -29.21
CA ALA A 8 14.17 20.53 -28.53
C ALA A 8 14.50 20.39 -27.04
N LEU A 9 13.54 20.65 -26.16
CA LEU A 9 13.72 20.56 -24.69
C LEU A 9 14.37 19.21 -24.29
N ILE A 10 14.14 18.17 -25.09
CA ILE A 10 14.68 16.82 -24.98
C ILE A 10 16.21 16.74 -25.13
N ASP A 11 16.83 17.60 -25.94
CA ASP A 11 18.27 17.57 -26.24
C ASP A 11 19.12 18.31 -25.17
N LEU A 12 18.47 18.99 -24.23
CA LEU A 12 19.10 19.78 -23.16
C LEU A 12 19.06 19.08 -21.78
N LEU A 13 18.48 17.88 -21.71
CA LEU A 13 18.25 17.19 -20.46
C LEU A 13 19.34 16.14 -20.21
N PRO A 14 19.96 16.11 -19.02
CA PRO A 14 20.99 15.13 -18.69
C PRO A 14 20.46 13.69 -18.82
N ALA A 15 21.35 12.76 -19.16
CA ALA A 15 21.04 11.35 -19.46
C ALA A 15 20.32 10.59 -18.33
N ASP A 16 20.32 11.12 -17.10
CA ASP A 16 19.66 10.52 -15.93
C ASP A 16 18.23 11.05 -15.68
N CYS A 17 17.73 11.94 -16.55
CA CYS A 17 16.40 12.56 -16.51
C CYS A 17 16.07 13.28 -15.19
N ARG A 18 17.05 13.53 -14.29
CA ARG A 18 16.82 14.14 -12.99
C ARG A 18 16.35 15.58 -13.11
N ALA A 19 17.11 16.38 -13.85
CA ALA A 19 16.76 17.79 -14.08
C ALA A 19 15.43 17.92 -14.83
N THR A 20 15.10 16.94 -15.69
CA THR A 20 13.80 16.85 -16.35
C THR A 20 12.66 16.68 -15.36
N ALA A 21 12.78 15.70 -14.46
CA ALA A 21 11.76 15.43 -13.45
C ALA A 21 11.57 16.64 -12.53
N GLU A 22 12.66 17.30 -12.11
CA GLU A 22 12.58 18.53 -11.31
C GLU A 22 11.89 19.67 -12.06
N LEU A 23 12.22 19.88 -13.34
CA LEU A 23 11.59 20.90 -14.17
C LEU A 23 10.09 20.63 -14.34
N LEU A 24 9.70 19.38 -14.60
CA LEU A 24 8.31 18.96 -14.73
C LEU A 24 7.55 19.15 -13.41
N ASN A 25 8.13 18.77 -12.27
CA ASN A 25 7.51 18.97 -10.95
C ASN A 25 7.31 20.45 -10.59
N ARG A 26 8.14 21.37 -11.11
CA ARG A 26 7.99 22.81 -10.89
C ARG A 26 7.06 23.50 -11.89
N GLY A 27 7.00 23.00 -13.12
CA GLY A 27 6.38 23.70 -14.26
C GLY A 27 5.14 23.04 -14.85
N CYS A 28 4.87 21.77 -14.54
CA CYS A 28 3.70 21.07 -15.06
C CYS A 28 2.47 21.38 -14.19
N ALA A 29 1.51 22.11 -14.76
CA ALA A 29 0.22 22.43 -14.12
C ALA A 29 -0.93 21.53 -14.63
N CYS A 30 -0.61 20.35 -15.17
CA CYS A 30 -1.60 19.44 -15.72
C CYS A 30 -2.49 18.83 -14.63
N ILE A 31 -3.81 18.90 -14.84
CA ILE A 31 -4.77 17.99 -14.19
C ILE A 31 -4.67 16.64 -14.90
N SER A 32 -4.29 15.62 -14.15
CA SER A 32 -3.99 14.27 -14.64
C SER A 32 -5.03 13.24 -14.22
N VAL A 33 -5.94 13.57 -13.30
CA VAL A 33 -6.97 12.67 -12.81
C VAL A 33 -8.29 12.98 -13.48
N ASP A 34 -8.90 11.99 -14.14
CA ASP A 34 -10.31 12.08 -14.51
C ASP A 34 -11.18 11.66 -13.32
N HIS A 35 -11.80 12.63 -12.64
CA HIS A 35 -12.66 12.36 -11.49
C HIS A 35 -13.92 11.55 -11.82
N GLU A 36 -14.43 11.58 -13.05
CA GLU A 36 -15.55 10.73 -13.44
C GLU A 36 -15.10 9.27 -13.59
N SER A 37 -13.93 9.05 -14.20
CA SER A 37 -13.30 7.73 -14.24
C SER A 37 -12.94 7.24 -12.83
N LEU A 38 -12.40 8.11 -11.97
CA LEU A 38 -12.05 7.74 -10.59
C LEU A 38 -13.27 7.30 -9.80
N ARG A 39 -14.38 8.05 -9.87
CA ARG A 39 -15.65 7.64 -9.25
C ARG A 39 -16.12 6.27 -9.75
N ARG A 40 -16.05 6.03 -11.06
CA ARG A 40 -16.43 4.74 -11.64
C ARG A 40 -15.52 3.60 -11.20
N GLU A 41 -14.21 3.83 -11.14
CA GLU A 41 -13.24 2.81 -10.68
C GLU A 41 -13.42 2.48 -9.20
N LEU A 42 -13.71 3.47 -8.35
CA LEU A 42 -14.01 3.25 -6.93
C LEU A 42 -15.32 2.48 -6.72
N ALA A 43 -16.31 2.67 -7.60
CA ALA A 43 -17.59 1.94 -7.58
C ALA A 43 -17.57 0.62 -8.36
N ALA A 44 -16.43 0.22 -8.94
CA ALA A 44 -16.39 -0.86 -9.93
C ALA A 44 -16.80 -2.23 -9.35
N SER A 45 -16.44 -2.49 -8.10
CA SER A 45 -16.71 -3.76 -7.42
C SER A 45 -18.05 -3.77 -6.67
N ASP A 46 -18.60 -2.60 -6.32
CA ASP A 46 -19.92 -2.45 -5.72
C ASP A 46 -20.57 -1.12 -6.14
N ARG A 47 -21.69 -1.21 -6.87
CA ARG A 47 -22.45 -0.03 -7.29
C ARG A 47 -23.20 0.65 -6.15
N GLY A 48 -23.37 -0.02 -5.01
CA GLY A 48 -23.97 0.53 -3.79
C GLY A 48 -22.96 1.23 -2.87
N ALA A 49 -21.66 1.18 -3.17
CA ALA A 49 -20.64 1.83 -2.35
C ALA A 49 -20.87 3.37 -2.31
N PRO A 50 -20.76 4.01 -1.13
CA PRO A 50 -21.01 5.45 -0.97
C PRO A 50 -19.80 6.29 -1.43
N VAL A 51 -19.38 6.10 -2.68
CA VAL A 51 -18.18 6.72 -3.26
C VAL A 51 -18.21 8.24 -3.21
N ASP A 52 -19.38 8.85 -3.46
CA ASP A 52 -19.50 10.31 -3.40
C ASP A 52 -19.32 10.84 -1.97
N GLU A 53 -19.79 10.11 -0.96
CA GLU A 53 -19.57 10.46 0.44
C GLU A 53 -18.08 10.31 0.82
N TRP A 54 -17.43 9.22 0.38
CA TRP A 54 -16.00 9.01 0.59
C TRP A 54 -15.17 10.16 0.04
N LEU A 55 -15.44 10.60 -1.19
CA LEU A 55 -14.72 11.70 -1.84
C LEU A 55 -15.05 13.05 -1.19
N ALA A 56 -16.31 13.30 -0.83
CA ALA A 56 -16.73 14.57 -0.22
C ALA A 56 -16.13 14.76 1.18
N SER A 57 -16.07 13.70 1.98
CA SER A 57 -15.47 13.72 3.32
C SER A 57 -13.94 13.72 3.32
N ARG A 58 -13.30 13.37 2.17
CA ARG A 58 -11.85 13.25 2.03
C ARG A 58 -11.37 14.01 0.79
N PRO A 59 -11.52 15.34 0.74
CA PRO A 59 -11.23 16.15 -0.45
C PRO A 59 -9.75 16.13 -0.88
N HIS A 60 -8.86 15.66 0.00
CA HIS A 60 -7.42 15.57 -0.25
C HIS A 60 -6.91 14.12 -0.41
N LEU A 61 -7.81 13.16 -0.54
CA LEU A 61 -7.44 11.74 -0.70
C LEU A 61 -6.67 11.49 -2.00
N PHE A 62 -6.96 12.27 -3.04
CA PHE A 62 -6.31 12.17 -4.34
C PHE A 62 -5.85 13.56 -4.78
N ALA A 63 -4.59 13.64 -5.23
CA ALA A 63 -4.06 14.85 -5.87
C ALA A 63 -4.34 14.82 -7.38
N ASP A 64 -4.69 15.98 -7.94
CA ASP A 64 -4.94 16.11 -9.39
C ASP A 64 -3.65 16.13 -10.22
N SER A 65 -2.52 16.42 -9.58
CA SER A 65 -1.21 16.53 -10.21
C SER A 65 -0.39 15.24 -10.06
N MET A 66 0.41 14.94 -11.07
CA MET A 66 1.42 13.88 -10.99
C MET A 66 2.72 14.40 -10.36
N VAL A 67 3.44 13.51 -9.70
CA VAL A 67 4.84 13.71 -9.33
C VAL A 67 5.71 12.91 -10.29
N PHE A 68 6.65 13.57 -10.93
CA PHE A 68 7.61 12.96 -11.84
C PHE A 68 8.83 12.45 -11.06
N VAL A 69 9.18 11.19 -11.30
CA VAL A 69 10.34 10.53 -10.68
C VAL A 69 11.20 9.97 -11.80
N SER A 70 12.49 10.33 -11.83
CA SER A 70 13.40 9.79 -12.83
C SER A 70 13.82 8.35 -12.52
N GLU A 71 14.29 7.62 -13.52
CA GLU A 71 14.77 6.24 -13.35
C GLU A 71 15.91 6.17 -12.31
N VAL A 72 16.84 7.13 -12.33
CA VAL A 72 17.92 7.21 -11.34
C VAL A 72 17.40 7.50 -9.93
N HIS A 73 16.29 8.20 -9.77
CA HIS A 73 15.63 8.32 -8.47
C HIS A 73 15.08 6.97 -8.02
N LEU A 74 14.35 6.25 -8.88
CA LEU A 74 13.79 4.92 -8.57
C LEU A 74 14.90 3.92 -8.20
N GLU A 75 15.98 3.87 -8.95
CA GLU A 75 17.12 3.01 -8.63
C GLU A 75 17.75 3.36 -7.28
N ARG A 76 17.86 4.64 -6.95
CA ARG A 76 18.42 5.07 -5.66
C ARG A 76 17.51 4.68 -4.50
N MET A 77 16.19 4.80 -4.67
CA MET A 77 15.21 4.31 -3.69
C MET A 77 15.39 2.80 -3.50
N ALA A 78 15.42 2.03 -4.60
CA ALA A 78 15.61 0.57 -4.56
C ALA A 78 16.92 0.14 -3.87
N ARG A 79 18.04 0.81 -4.18
CA ARG A 79 19.33 0.55 -3.50
C ARG A 79 19.29 0.88 -2.01
N THR A 80 18.55 1.91 -1.62
CA THR A 80 18.37 2.30 -0.22
C THR A 80 17.57 1.24 0.53
N ILE A 81 16.44 0.81 -0.04
CA ILE A 81 15.59 -0.28 0.51
C ILE A 81 16.42 -1.55 0.67
N ALA A 82 17.12 -1.98 -0.38
CA ALA A 82 17.97 -3.18 -0.31
C ALA A 82 19.08 -3.08 0.75
N ALA A 83 19.63 -1.87 0.98
CA ALA A 83 20.61 -1.67 2.04
C ALA A 83 19.98 -1.80 3.43
N VAL A 84 18.80 -1.22 3.64
CA VAL A 84 18.03 -1.35 4.88
C VAL A 84 17.71 -2.81 5.15
N GLU A 85 17.14 -3.52 4.18
CA GLU A 85 16.76 -4.94 4.30
C GLU A 85 17.96 -5.82 4.66
N ARG A 86 19.13 -5.59 4.05
CA ARG A 86 20.36 -6.30 4.43
C ARG A 86 20.76 -6.04 5.88
N VAL A 87 20.69 -4.79 6.33
CA VAL A 87 21.09 -4.43 7.70
C VAL A 87 20.14 -5.04 8.72
N VAL A 88 18.82 -4.97 8.51
CA VAL A 88 17.83 -5.53 9.45
C VAL A 88 17.84 -7.05 9.49
N ALA A 89 18.35 -7.71 8.45
CA ALA A 89 18.57 -9.15 8.42
C ALA A 89 19.81 -9.61 9.21
N LEU A 90 20.74 -8.72 9.56
CA LEU A 90 21.97 -9.11 10.26
C LEU A 90 21.66 -9.64 11.68
N PRO A 91 22.20 -10.81 12.07
CA PRO A 91 21.98 -11.35 13.42
C PRO A 91 22.38 -10.38 14.53
N ALA A 92 23.51 -9.68 14.37
CA ALA A 92 23.99 -8.70 15.35
C ALA A 92 23.04 -7.50 15.49
N TYR A 93 22.45 -7.03 14.38
CA TYR A 93 21.45 -5.97 14.42
C TYR A 93 20.20 -6.45 15.16
N ARG A 94 19.65 -7.61 14.75
CA ARG A 94 18.45 -8.20 15.38
C ARG A 94 18.65 -8.40 16.88
N GLN A 95 19.78 -8.99 17.29
CA GLN A 95 20.10 -9.16 18.70
C GLN A 95 20.16 -7.82 19.44
N ARG A 96 20.79 -6.80 18.84
CA ARG A 96 20.95 -5.48 19.46
C ARG A 96 19.61 -4.76 19.66
N VAL A 97 18.70 -4.83 18.68
CA VAL A 97 17.39 -4.16 18.76
C VAL A 97 16.42 -4.94 19.66
N LEU A 98 16.41 -6.27 19.57
CA LEU A 98 15.55 -7.12 20.39
C LEU A 98 15.96 -7.10 21.87
N ALA A 99 17.22 -6.79 22.20
CA ALA A 99 17.68 -6.71 23.60
C ALA A 99 16.95 -5.65 24.44
N TYR A 100 16.34 -4.64 23.82
CA TYR A 100 15.53 -3.62 24.50
C TYR A 100 14.09 -3.55 23.99
N ALA A 101 13.69 -4.47 23.10
CA ALA A 101 12.34 -4.51 22.58
C ALA A 101 11.36 -5.18 23.57
N PRO A 102 10.06 -4.88 23.51
CA PRO A 102 9.04 -5.59 24.26
C PRO A 102 9.06 -7.11 23.98
N ALA A 103 8.61 -7.91 24.95
CA ALA A 103 8.62 -9.37 24.83
C ALA A 103 7.89 -9.89 23.57
N VAL A 104 6.78 -9.25 23.19
CA VAL A 104 6.02 -9.61 21.98
C VAL A 104 6.85 -9.48 20.70
N ALA A 105 7.82 -8.57 20.65
CA ALA A 105 8.67 -8.38 19.46
C ALA A 105 9.68 -9.53 19.26
N GLN A 106 9.86 -10.42 20.25
CA GLN A 106 10.68 -11.62 20.11
C GLN A 106 9.97 -12.69 19.26
N HIS A 107 8.65 -12.60 19.13
CA HIS A 107 7.89 -13.48 18.26
C HIS A 107 8.19 -13.14 16.80
N SER A 108 8.65 -14.14 16.04
CA SER A 108 8.84 -14.02 14.59
C SER A 108 7.74 -14.83 13.91
N PRO A 109 6.70 -14.19 13.34
CA PRO A 109 5.65 -14.92 12.64
C PRO A 109 6.20 -15.59 11.38
N ALA A 110 5.53 -16.65 10.92
CA ALA A 110 5.87 -17.31 9.67
C ALA A 110 5.42 -16.49 8.44
N ALA A 111 4.31 -15.77 8.57
CA ALA A 111 3.90 -14.75 7.60
C ALA A 111 4.94 -13.62 7.55
N ALA A 112 5.30 -13.19 6.35
CA ALA A 112 6.19 -12.06 6.12
C ALA A 112 5.47 -10.71 6.31
N GLY A 113 4.15 -10.69 6.13
CA GLY A 113 3.33 -9.49 6.15
C GLY A 113 3.02 -8.94 4.75
N VAL A 114 2.04 -8.04 4.69
CA VAL A 114 1.61 -7.36 3.46
C VAL A 114 1.83 -5.85 3.60
N PHE A 115 2.14 -5.19 2.48
CA PHE A 115 2.26 -3.72 2.40
C PHE A 115 3.25 -3.08 3.39
N LEU A 116 4.54 -3.41 3.24
CA LEU A 116 5.63 -2.61 3.81
C LEU A 116 5.91 -1.39 2.91
N GLY A 117 5.80 -0.19 3.47
CA GLY A 117 6.03 1.08 2.77
C GLY A 117 7.40 1.68 3.11
N TYR A 118 7.99 2.38 2.13
CA TYR A 118 9.20 3.17 2.30
C TYR A 118 8.97 4.53 1.66
N ASP A 119 8.86 5.56 2.48
CA ASP A 119 8.50 6.88 2.02
C ASP A 119 9.74 7.74 1.79
N PHE A 120 9.77 8.40 0.64
CA PHE A 120 10.89 9.22 0.22
C PHE A 120 10.45 10.65 -0.02
N HIS A 121 11.22 11.59 0.52
CA HIS A 121 11.13 12.98 0.11
C HIS A 121 12.08 13.23 -1.07
N LEU A 122 11.57 13.84 -2.14
CA LEU A 122 12.37 14.26 -3.29
C LEU A 122 12.92 15.68 -3.05
N GLY A 123 14.19 15.77 -2.62
CA GLY A 123 14.90 17.03 -2.43
C GLY A 123 15.99 17.27 -3.48
N PRO A 124 16.71 18.41 -3.40
CA PRO A 124 17.81 18.74 -4.31
C PRO A 124 18.95 17.71 -4.34
N GLN A 125 19.07 16.90 -3.28
CA GLN A 125 20.05 15.82 -3.18
C GLN A 125 19.52 14.49 -3.72
N GLY A 126 18.34 14.47 -4.35
CA GLY A 126 17.62 13.27 -4.77
C GLY A 126 16.72 12.70 -3.66
N PRO A 127 16.19 11.47 -3.85
CA PRO A 127 15.32 10.84 -2.88
C PRO A 127 16.04 10.57 -1.55
N GLN A 128 15.38 10.93 -0.45
CA GLN A 128 15.81 10.67 0.92
C GLN A 128 14.70 9.92 1.65
N LEU A 129 15.04 8.77 2.23
CA LEU A 129 14.12 7.99 3.04
C LEU A 129 13.72 8.82 4.26
N ILE A 130 12.42 9.00 4.49
CA ILE A 130 11.87 9.74 5.64
C ILE A 130 11.17 8.81 6.62
N GLU A 131 10.61 7.69 6.15
CA GLU A 131 9.83 6.78 6.97
C GLU A 131 9.84 5.35 6.39
N ILE A 132 9.74 4.36 7.28
CA ILE A 132 9.46 2.96 6.93
C ILE A 132 8.15 2.58 7.63
N ASN A 133 7.13 2.25 6.85
CA ASN A 133 5.77 1.99 7.31
C ASN A 133 5.50 0.48 7.27
N SER A 134 5.41 -0.19 8.42
CA SER A 134 5.13 -1.63 8.50
C SER A 134 3.65 -2.00 8.31
N ASN A 135 2.79 -1.02 8.05
CA ASN A 135 1.36 -1.16 7.85
C ASN A 135 0.89 -0.08 6.84
N ALA A 136 1.48 -0.09 5.64
CA ALA A 136 1.20 0.95 4.66
C ALA A 136 -0.20 0.80 4.05
N GLY A 137 -0.96 1.88 4.04
CA GLY A 137 -2.25 1.99 3.35
C GLY A 137 -2.14 2.56 1.95
N GLY A 138 -3.27 2.59 1.25
CA GLY A 138 -3.44 3.26 -0.05
C GLY A 138 -3.20 2.39 -1.28
N ALA A 139 -2.82 1.12 -1.13
CA ALA A 139 -2.53 0.23 -2.27
C ALA A 139 -3.72 0.09 -3.24
N LEU A 140 -4.93 -0.15 -2.74
CA LEU A 140 -6.10 -0.31 -3.60
C LEU A 140 -6.60 1.01 -4.14
N LEU A 141 -6.60 2.07 -3.31
CA LEU A 141 -6.94 3.42 -3.74
C LEU A 141 -6.03 3.88 -4.88
N ASN A 142 -4.72 3.66 -4.76
CA ASN A 142 -3.75 3.97 -5.82
C ASN A 142 -3.93 3.10 -7.06
N SER A 143 -4.33 1.82 -6.93
CA SER A 143 -4.65 1.01 -8.11
C SER A 143 -5.87 1.52 -8.89
N ARG A 144 -6.88 2.08 -8.20
CA ARG A 144 -8.04 2.73 -8.83
C ARG A 144 -7.63 4.06 -9.44
N LEU A 145 -6.82 4.86 -8.73
CA LEU A 145 -6.26 6.11 -9.24
C LEU A 145 -5.49 5.88 -10.55
N LEU A 146 -4.63 4.86 -10.62
CA LEU A 146 -3.83 4.56 -11.81
C LEU A 146 -4.70 4.35 -13.06
N ARG A 147 -5.90 3.78 -12.90
CA ARG A 147 -6.86 3.58 -14.01
C ARG A 147 -7.65 4.83 -14.36
N ALA A 148 -7.72 5.78 -13.45
CA ALA A 148 -8.37 7.08 -13.64
C ALA A 148 -7.41 8.17 -14.11
N GLN A 149 -6.10 7.90 -14.10
CA GLN A 149 -5.11 8.83 -14.64
C GLN A 149 -5.19 8.91 -16.16
N ARG A 150 -5.08 10.14 -16.67
CA ARG A 150 -5.04 10.46 -18.09
C ARG A 150 -3.80 11.28 -18.39
N ALA A 151 -3.20 11.01 -19.54
CA ALA A 151 -2.16 11.87 -20.05
C ALA A 151 -2.75 13.22 -20.47
N CYS A 152 -2.25 14.30 -19.88
CA CYS A 152 -2.66 15.65 -20.26
C CYS A 152 -2.07 16.12 -21.61
N CYS A 153 -0.98 15.48 -22.07
CA CYS A 153 -0.28 15.83 -23.30
C CYS A 153 0.52 14.62 -23.84
N VAL A 154 0.97 14.71 -25.10
CA VAL A 154 1.71 13.62 -25.77
C VAL A 154 2.99 13.20 -25.01
N PRO A 155 3.84 14.11 -24.51
CA PRO A 155 5.02 13.70 -23.73
C PRO A 155 4.66 12.92 -22.46
N VAL A 156 3.63 13.33 -21.73
CA VAL A 156 3.15 12.60 -20.54
C VAL A 156 2.63 11.23 -20.93
N ALA A 157 1.90 11.10 -22.06
CA ALA A 157 1.40 9.81 -22.53
C ALA A 157 2.52 8.80 -22.77
N GLN A 158 3.70 9.26 -23.19
CA GLN A 158 4.89 8.41 -23.39
C GLN A 158 5.57 7.99 -22.07
N MET A 159 5.31 8.71 -20.98
CA MET A 159 5.87 8.45 -19.65
C MET A 159 4.94 7.63 -18.74
N MET A 160 3.66 7.48 -19.12
CA MET A 160 2.70 6.73 -18.32
C MET A 160 3.15 5.25 -18.20
N PRO A 161 3.12 4.68 -16.99
CA PRO A 161 3.50 3.28 -16.80
C PRO A 161 2.52 2.34 -17.54
N PRO A 162 2.98 1.16 -17.97
CA PRO A 162 2.08 0.16 -18.51
C PRO A 162 1.06 -0.29 -17.46
N SER A 163 -0.10 -0.77 -17.92
CA SER A 163 -1.09 -1.37 -17.03
C SER A 163 -0.52 -2.64 -16.38
N VAL A 164 -0.62 -2.73 -15.05
CA VAL A 164 -0.19 -3.87 -14.25
C VAL A 164 -1.41 -4.44 -13.51
N PRO A 165 -1.59 -5.76 -13.42
CA PRO A 165 -2.72 -6.37 -12.71
C PRO A 165 -2.55 -6.31 -11.19
N LEU A 166 -2.44 -5.10 -10.61
CA LEU A 166 -2.12 -4.86 -9.20
C LEU A 166 -3.05 -5.61 -8.23
N GLU A 167 -4.36 -5.59 -8.48
CA GLU A 167 -5.34 -6.32 -7.66
C GLU A 167 -5.04 -7.82 -7.59
N ARG A 168 -4.57 -8.42 -8.70
CA ARG A 168 -4.16 -9.82 -8.72
C ARG A 168 -2.88 -10.04 -7.93
N CYS A 169 -1.90 -9.14 -8.06
CA CYS A 169 -0.68 -9.18 -7.26
C CYS A 169 -0.99 -9.10 -5.76
N PHE A 170 -1.93 -8.24 -5.35
CA PHE A 170 -2.37 -8.14 -3.96
C PHE A 170 -3.02 -9.42 -3.48
N LEU A 171 -3.97 -10.00 -4.23
CA LEU A 171 -4.60 -11.29 -3.88
C LEU A 171 -3.57 -12.42 -3.73
N ASP A 172 -2.61 -12.50 -4.65
CA ASP A 172 -1.59 -13.54 -4.62
C ASP A 172 -0.62 -13.34 -3.43
N MET A 173 -0.40 -12.10 -2.99
CA MET A 173 0.30 -11.75 -1.75
C MET A 173 -0.43 -12.32 -0.53
N PHE A 174 -1.72 -12.06 -0.34
CA PHE A 174 -2.49 -12.61 0.79
C PHE A 174 -2.55 -14.15 0.80
N ARG A 175 -2.71 -14.76 -0.38
CA ARG A 175 -2.64 -16.23 -0.51
C ARG A 175 -1.27 -16.78 -0.15
N ASN A 176 -0.20 -16.01 -0.36
CA ASN A 176 1.14 -16.37 0.07
C ASN A 176 1.27 -16.33 1.59
N GLU A 177 0.78 -15.28 2.22
CA GLU A 177 0.79 -15.18 3.68
C GLU A 177 0.02 -16.31 4.35
N TRP A 178 -1.13 -16.72 3.78
CA TRP A 178 -1.84 -17.93 4.24
C TRP A 178 -0.98 -19.21 4.15
N ARG A 179 -0.29 -19.40 3.03
CA ARG A 179 0.60 -20.57 2.83
C ARG A 179 1.78 -20.57 3.80
N LEU A 180 2.33 -19.40 4.11
CA LEU A 180 3.44 -19.25 5.06
C LEU A 180 2.97 -19.44 6.51
N ALA A 181 1.84 -18.85 6.89
CA ALA A 181 1.31 -18.91 8.24
C ALA A 181 0.80 -20.31 8.61
N GLN A 182 0.14 -21.00 7.67
CA GLN A 182 -0.57 -22.26 7.94
C GLN A 182 -0.32 -23.30 6.84
N PRO A 183 0.92 -23.77 6.62
CA PRO A 183 1.29 -24.62 5.47
C PRO A 183 0.49 -25.93 5.41
N ALA A 184 0.22 -26.56 6.56
CA ALA A 184 -0.56 -27.80 6.61
C ALA A 184 -2.03 -27.59 6.23
N ALA A 185 -2.67 -26.51 6.70
CA ALA A 185 -4.05 -26.19 6.34
C ALA A 185 -4.15 -25.73 4.87
N ALA A 186 -3.18 -24.93 4.42
CA ALA A 186 -3.10 -24.42 3.05
C ALA A 186 -2.88 -25.52 2.00
N ALA A 187 -2.31 -26.67 2.38
CA ALA A 187 -2.18 -27.84 1.52
C ALA A 187 -3.53 -28.55 1.24
N VAL A 188 -4.52 -28.37 2.12
CA VAL A 188 -5.83 -29.04 2.03
C VAL A 188 -6.92 -28.09 1.54
N ARG A 189 -6.83 -26.80 1.85
CA ARG A 189 -7.81 -25.80 1.42
C ARG A 189 -7.18 -24.43 1.13
N PRO A 190 -7.76 -23.64 0.22
CA PRO A 190 -7.34 -22.26 0.01
C PRO A 190 -7.69 -21.37 1.21
N LEU A 191 -7.12 -20.16 1.21
CA LEU A 191 -7.54 -19.05 2.07
C LEU A 191 -9.04 -18.82 1.84
N ALA A 192 -9.82 -18.87 2.91
CA ALA A 192 -11.27 -18.73 2.86
C ALA A 192 -11.75 -17.46 3.56
N ARG A 193 -11.08 -16.99 4.63
CA ARG A 193 -11.51 -15.80 5.36
C ARG A 193 -10.40 -14.88 5.84
N VAL A 194 -10.50 -13.60 5.50
CA VAL A 194 -9.62 -12.53 5.99
C VAL A 194 -10.39 -11.59 6.92
N ALA A 195 -9.83 -11.29 8.09
CA ALA A 195 -10.31 -10.18 8.93
C ALA A 195 -9.39 -8.97 8.72
N ILE A 196 -9.94 -7.86 8.24
CA ILE A 196 -9.28 -6.55 8.16
C ILE A 196 -9.58 -5.84 9.48
N VAL A 197 -8.55 -5.67 10.31
CA VAL A 197 -8.73 -5.29 11.71
C VAL A 197 -8.06 -3.96 11.98
N ASP A 198 -8.82 -2.99 12.48
CA ASP A 198 -8.33 -1.68 12.91
C ASP A 198 -9.08 -1.24 14.18
N GLU A 199 -8.67 -0.15 14.82
CA GLU A 199 -9.46 0.52 15.86
C GLU A 199 -10.53 1.38 15.19
N ALA A 200 -11.79 1.21 15.60
CA ALA A 200 -12.93 1.94 15.04
C ALA A 200 -12.87 2.07 13.50
N PRO A 201 -12.82 0.95 12.74
CA PRO A 201 -12.40 0.94 11.34
C PRO A 201 -13.26 1.82 10.41
N ALA A 202 -14.50 2.12 10.78
CA ALA A 202 -15.38 3.02 10.03
C ALA A 202 -14.99 4.51 10.17
N GLU A 203 -14.33 4.88 11.26
CA GLU A 203 -13.89 6.25 11.55
C GLU A 203 -12.53 6.55 10.92
N GLN A 204 -11.79 5.51 10.52
CA GLN A 204 -10.47 5.65 9.93
C GLN A 204 -10.48 6.45 8.63
N TYR A 205 -9.44 7.26 8.44
CA TYR A 205 -9.30 8.05 7.21
C TYR A 205 -9.29 7.17 5.96
N LEU A 206 -8.66 5.98 6.06
CA LEU A 206 -8.60 4.99 4.99
C LEU A 206 -9.72 3.94 5.04
N ALA A 207 -10.81 4.14 5.79
CA ALA A 207 -11.98 3.25 5.80
C ALA A 207 -12.48 2.84 4.40
N PRO A 208 -12.50 3.72 3.37
CA PRO A 208 -12.84 3.33 2.00
C PRO A 208 -11.95 2.19 1.45
N GLU A 209 -10.67 2.16 1.81
CA GLU A 209 -9.76 1.10 1.37
C GLU A 209 -10.10 -0.26 1.99
N PHE A 210 -10.54 -0.30 3.25
CA PHE A 210 -10.94 -1.56 3.89
C PHE A 210 -12.12 -2.18 3.15
N GLU A 211 -13.07 -1.35 2.74
CA GLU A 211 -14.21 -1.77 1.94
C GLU A 211 -13.79 -2.23 0.54
N LEU A 212 -12.85 -1.54 -0.12
CA LEU A 212 -12.29 -1.99 -1.40
C LEU A 212 -11.60 -3.36 -1.28
N PHE A 213 -10.85 -3.61 -0.20
CA PHE A 213 -10.26 -4.93 0.05
C PHE A 213 -11.33 -5.98 0.33
N ARG A 214 -12.35 -5.66 1.13
CA ARG A 214 -13.47 -6.55 1.40
C ARG A 214 -14.14 -7.00 0.10
N GLN A 215 -14.39 -6.07 -0.81
CA GLN A 215 -14.97 -6.34 -2.12
C GLN A 215 -14.04 -7.16 -3.02
N LEU A 216 -12.74 -6.83 -3.05
CA LEU A 216 -11.74 -7.57 -3.82
C LEU A 216 -11.68 -9.05 -3.38
N PHE A 217 -11.65 -9.30 -2.07
CA PHE A 217 -11.65 -10.64 -1.53
C PHE A 217 -12.93 -11.39 -1.86
N ALA A 218 -14.10 -10.77 -1.62
CA ALA A 218 -15.40 -11.37 -1.89
C ALA A 218 -15.57 -11.76 -3.37
N ALA A 219 -15.14 -10.90 -4.29
CA ALA A 219 -15.14 -11.18 -5.73
C ALA A 219 -14.25 -12.37 -6.12
N ASN A 220 -13.36 -12.80 -5.23
CA ASN A 220 -12.42 -13.90 -5.44
C ASN A 220 -12.67 -15.09 -4.50
N GLY A 221 -13.88 -15.19 -3.94
CA GLY A 221 -14.30 -16.32 -3.11
C GLY A 221 -13.63 -16.36 -1.73
N ILE A 222 -13.06 -15.25 -1.28
CA ILE A 222 -12.50 -15.09 0.07
C ILE A 222 -13.48 -14.22 0.84
N GLU A 223 -14.06 -14.75 1.90
CA GLU A 223 -14.86 -13.95 2.81
C GLU A 223 -13.99 -12.91 3.51
N ALA A 224 -14.50 -11.70 3.65
CA ALA A 224 -13.76 -10.62 4.29
C ALA A 224 -14.65 -9.88 5.29
N LEU A 225 -14.08 -9.64 6.47
CA LEU A 225 -14.70 -8.89 7.56
C LEU A 225 -13.88 -7.63 7.79
N VAL A 226 -14.53 -6.48 7.95
CA VAL A 226 -13.92 -5.29 8.52
C VAL A 226 -14.41 -5.20 9.96
N ALA A 227 -13.48 -5.21 10.91
CA ALA A 227 -13.79 -5.39 12.32
C ALA A 227 -12.89 -4.54 13.23
N ASP A 228 -13.47 -4.12 14.34
CA ASP A 228 -12.71 -3.60 15.46
C ASP A 228 -11.95 -4.74 16.17
N ALA A 229 -10.76 -4.47 16.72
CA ALA A 229 -9.99 -5.46 17.47
C ALA A 229 -10.79 -6.08 18.63
N ALA A 230 -11.66 -5.31 19.28
CA ALA A 230 -12.52 -5.77 20.37
C ALA A 230 -13.60 -6.77 19.92
N GLU A 231 -13.88 -6.89 18.63
CA GLU A 231 -14.82 -7.88 18.08
C GLU A 231 -14.19 -9.27 17.91
N LEU A 232 -12.89 -9.37 18.16
CA LEU A 232 -12.15 -10.62 18.08
C LEU A 232 -12.20 -11.40 19.39
N SER A 233 -12.33 -12.71 19.25
CA SER A 233 -12.21 -13.66 20.36
C SER A 233 -11.29 -14.80 19.96
N TYR A 234 -10.40 -15.18 20.87
CA TYR A 234 -9.55 -16.34 20.72
C TYR A 234 -9.99 -17.41 21.73
N ASP A 235 -10.27 -18.62 21.24
CA ASP A 235 -10.74 -19.73 22.09
C ASP A 235 -9.60 -20.66 22.56
N GLY A 236 -8.34 -20.29 22.32
CA GLY A 236 -7.16 -21.11 22.61
C GLY A 236 -6.70 -21.96 21.42
N GLU A 237 -7.52 -22.07 20.36
CA GLU A 237 -7.16 -22.78 19.13
C GLU A 237 -7.36 -21.92 17.89
N ARG A 238 -8.44 -21.13 17.85
CA ARG A 238 -8.85 -20.38 16.66
C ARG A 238 -9.24 -18.96 17.02
N LEU A 239 -8.75 -18.02 16.21
CA LEU A 239 -9.23 -16.66 16.23
C LEU A 239 -10.59 -16.58 15.52
N ARG A 240 -11.54 -15.86 16.13
CA ARG A 240 -12.87 -15.64 15.59
C ARG A 240 -13.22 -14.16 15.59
N CYS A 241 -13.96 -13.75 14.57
CA CYS A 241 -14.56 -12.43 14.48
C CYS A 241 -16.07 -12.59 14.32
N ARG A 242 -16.87 -12.04 15.24
CA ARG A 242 -18.34 -12.18 15.23
C ARG A 242 -18.83 -13.64 15.10
N GLY A 243 -18.11 -14.58 15.73
CA GLY A 243 -18.39 -16.02 15.71
C GLY A 243 -17.72 -16.82 14.58
N GLU A 244 -17.26 -16.15 13.53
CA GLU A 244 -16.65 -16.75 12.34
C GLU A 244 -15.15 -16.98 12.52
N VAL A 245 -14.65 -18.17 12.17
CA VAL A 245 -13.21 -18.49 12.23
C VAL A 245 -12.45 -17.66 11.19
N VAL A 246 -11.38 -16.99 11.62
CA VAL A 246 -10.51 -16.18 10.78
C VAL A 246 -9.30 -17.02 10.35
N ASP A 247 -8.98 -17.03 9.05
CA ASP A 247 -7.78 -17.71 8.55
C ASP A 247 -6.54 -16.80 8.63
N LEU A 248 -6.73 -15.53 8.29
CA LEU A 248 -5.65 -14.55 8.23
C LEU A 248 -6.17 -13.18 8.70
N VAL A 249 -5.40 -12.51 9.55
CA VAL A 249 -5.66 -11.12 9.94
C VAL A 249 -4.84 -10.21 9.02
N TYR A 250 -5.52 -9.34 8.28
CA TYR A 250 -4.92 -8.16 7.70
C TYR A 250 -4.93 -7.06 8.76
N ASN A 251 -3.85 -7.00 9.52
CA ASN A 251 -3.72 -6.06 10.63
C ASN A 251 -3.53 -4.64 10.10
N ARG A 252 -4.48 -3.75 10.41
CA ARG A 252 -4.48 -2.33 10.07
C ARG A 252 -4.36 -1.41 11.28
N LEU A 253 -4.29 -1.97 12.49
CA LEU A 253 -3.92 -1.27 13.71
C LEU A 253 -2.62 -0.46 13.50
N THR A 254 -2.71 0.87 13.59
CA THR A 254 -1.59 1.81 13.39
C THR A 254 -1.24 2.51 14.71
N ASP A 255 0.05 2.70 14.97
CA ASP A 255 0.59 3.50 16.10
C ASP A 255 0.56 2.88 17.51
N PHE A 256 0.30 1.58 17.66
CA PHE A 256 0.34 0.89 18.96
C PHE A 256 1.03 -0.47 18.93
N ALA A 257 1.52 -0.88 20.09
CA ALA A 257 2.06 -2.22 20.27
C ALA A 257 0.92 -3.24 20.40
N LEU A 258 1.11 -4.44 19.84
CA LEU A 258 0.15 -5.55 20.00
C LEU A 258 -0.10 -5.92 21.48
N ALA A 259 0.81 -5.55 22.37
CA ALA A 259 0.70 -5.75 23.82
C ALA A 259 -0.18 -4.71 24.54
N GLU A 260 -0.71 -3.71 23.84
CA GLU A 260 -1.59 -2.71 24.43
C GLU A 260 -3.00 -3.27 24.72
N PRO A 261 -3.69 -2.75 25.75
CA PRO A 261 -5.03 -3.19 26.09
C PRO A 261 -6.00 -3.11 24.91
N GLY A 262 -6.89 -4.11 24.79
CA GLY A 262 -7.86 -4.20 23.68
C GLY A 262 -7.43 -5.13 22.54
N ASN A 263 -6.16 -5.53 22.50
CA ASN A 263 -5.61 -6.44 21.48
C ASN A 263 -5.39 -7.87 21.98
N ASP A 264 -5.89 -8.24 23.17
CA ASP A 264 -5.58 -9.50 23.84
C ASP A 264 -5.85 -10.73 22.96
N SER A 265 -6.99 -10.76 22.25
CA SER A 265 -7.34 -11.86 21.35
C SER A 265 -6.34 -12.01 20.20
N LEU A 266 -5.82 -10.90 19.65
CA LEU A 266 -4.80 -10.92 18.61
C LEU A 266 -3.43 -11.29 19.15
N LEU A 267 -3.08 -10.81 20.34
CA LEU A 267 -1.80 -11.11 20.98
C LEU A 267 -1.67 -12.60 21.32
N GLN A 268 -2.77 -13.25 21.69
CA GLN A 268 -2.79 -14.66 22.07
C GLN A 268 -2.81 -15.62 20.88
N ALA A 269 -3.43 -15.21 19.76
CA ALA A 269 -3.60 -16.02 18.56
C ALA A 269 -2.31 -16.16 17.74
#